data_AF-Q7VPC1-F1
#
_entry.id   AF-Q7VPC1-F1
#
_cell.length_a   1.000
_cell.length_b   1.000
_cell.length_c   1.000
_cell.angle_alpha   90.00
_cell.angle_beta   90.00
_cell.angle_gamma   90.00
#
_symmetry.space_group_name_H-M   'P 1'
#
loop_
_entity.id
_entity.type
_entity.pdbx_description
1 polymer ?
#
loop_
_entity_poly.entity_id
_entity_poly.type
_entity_poly.pdbx_seq_one_letter_code
_entity_poly.pdbx_strand_id
1 'polypeptide(L)'
;MKKSNGFQFKQFFIQHDRCAMKVNTDGILLGAIADIQHAKHILDLGTGSGLVALMLAQRTPAHCQITAIELEQNAFQQAIENVQHSA
;
A
#
# COMPACT_ATOMS: atom_id res chain seq x y z
N MET A 1 -8.43 8.92 23.78
CA MET A 1 -7.19 8.38 23.18
C MET A 1 -7.13 8.86 21.74
N LYS A 2 -6.07 9.57 21.32
CA LYS A 2 -5.89 9.96 19.91
C LYS A 2 -5.83 8.67 19.08
N LYS A 3 -6.77 8.46 18.15
CA LYS A 3 -6.65 7.39 17.16
C LYS A 3 -5.38 7.67 16.37
N SER A 4 -4.51 6.68 16.24
CA SER A 4 -3.35 6.75 15.34
C SER A 4 -3.87 7.07 13.92
N ASN A 5 -3.26 8.05 13.26
CA ASN A 5 -3.57 8.41 11.88
C ASN A 5 -2.97 7.43 10.86
N GLY A 6 -2.38 6.33 11.34
CA GLY A 6 -1.76 5.33 10.48
C GLY A 6 -1.33 4.07 11.21
N PHE A 7 -0.52 3.27 10.51
CA PHE A 7 0.02 2.00 11.00
C PHE A 7 1.51 1.89 10.65
N GLN A 8 2.33 1.51 11.63
CA GLN A 8 3.77 1.35 11.48
C GLN A 8 4.11 -0.11 11.11
N PHE A 9 4.71 -0.31 9.94
CA PHE A 9 5.39 -1.55 9.57
C PHE A 9 6.88 -1.46 9.93
N LYS A 10 7.62 -2.56 9.81
CA LYS A 10 9.05 -2.57 10.15
C LYS A 10 9.91 -1.63 9.29
N GLN A 11 9.47 -1.33 8.07
CA GLN A 11 10.26 -0.56 7.09
C GLN A 11 9.59 0.74 6.65
N PHE A 12 8.27 0.88 6.85
CA PHE A 12 7.51 2.03 6.37
C PHE A 12 6.30 2.31 7.26
N PHE A 13 5.72 3.50 7.12
CA PHE A 13 4.51 3.93 7.81
C PHE A 13 3.40 4.18 6.79
N ILE A 14 2.18 3.73 7.08
CA ILE A 14 1.01 3.99 6.25
C ILE A 14 0.09 4.97 6.97
N GLN A 15 0.00 6.19 6.46
CA GLN A 15 -1.09 7.10 6.79
C GLN A 15 -2.38 6.65 6.09
N HIS A 16 -3.50 6.75 6.79
CA HIS A 16 -4.79 6.24 6.29
C HIS A 16 -5.99 7.08 6.77
N ASP A 17 -5.76 8.33 7.17
CA ASP A 17 -6.80 9.24 7.67
C ASP A 17 -7.66 9.82 6.54
N ARG A 18 -7.12 9.88 5.31
CA ARG A 18 -7.84 10.27 4.09
C ARG A 18 -8.40 9.11 3.29
N CYS A 19 -8.34 7.89 3.79
CA CYS A 19 -8.84 6.70 3.10
C CYS A 19 -10.13 6.22 3.77
N ALA A 20 -11.13 5.83 2.97
CA ALA A 20 -12.38 5.27 3.48
C ALA A 20 -12.13 4.00 4.32
N MET A 21 -11.21 3.15 3.86
CA MET A 21 -10.71 2.00 4.60
C MET A 21 -9.37 2.30 5.24
N LYS A 22 -9.29 2.07 6.55
CA LYS A 22 -8.03 2.03 7.29
C LYS A 22 -7.29 0.73 7.00
N VAL A 23 -6.02 0.70 7.38
CA VAL A 23 -5.22 -0.54 7.43
C VAL A 23 -6.00 -1.60 8.21
N ASN A 24 -6.27 -2.72 7.57
CA ASN A 24 -7.02 -3.84 8.10
C ASN A 24 -6.24 -5.16 7.93
N THR A 25 -6.69 -6.19 8.63
CA THR A 25 -6.03 -7.51 8.60
C THR A 25 -6.05 -8.12 7.21
N ASP A 26 -7.15 -7.97 6.48
CA ASP A 26 -7.32 -8.57 5.15
C ASP A 26 -6.30 -8.04 4.15
N GLY A 27 -6.07 -6.72 4.11
CA GLY A 27 -5.05 -6.09 3.27
C GLY A 27 -3.63 -6.52 3.65
N ILE A 28 -3.34 -6.65 4.95
CA ILE A 28 -2.05 -7.17 5.42
C ILE A 28 -1.86 -8.63 4.99
N LEU A 29 -2.88 -9.47 5.18
CA LEU A 29 -2.81 -10.88 4.78
C LEU A 29 -2.63 -11.00 3.27
N LEU A 30 -3.42 -10.28 2.48
CA LEU A 30 -3.31 -10.26 1.02
C LEU A 30 -1.89 -9.87 0.58
N GLY A 31 -1.37 -8.75 1.09
CA GLY A 31 -0.02 -8.29 0.77
C GLY A 31 1.08 -9.23 1.24
N ALA A 32 0.84 -10.08 2.24
CA ALA A 32 1.81 -11.06 2.75
C ALA A 32 1.76 -12.39 1.98
N ILE A 33 0.57 -12.88 1.62
CA ILE A 33 0.37 -14.19 0.99
C ILE A 33 0.39 -14.16 -0.54
N ALA A 34 0.30 -12.98 -1.16
CA ALA A 34 0.39 -12.86 -2.61
C ALA A 34 1.67 -13.51 -3.15
N ASP A 35 1.54 -14.40 -4.12
CA ASP A 35 2.67 -15.03 -4.81
C ASP A 35 3.18 -14.09 -5.91
N ILE A 36 4.44 -13.65 -5.77
CA ILE A 36 5.07 -12.61 -6.58
C ILE A 36 6.52 -12.94 -6.94
N GLN A 37 6.97 -14.18 -6.77
CA GLN A 37 8.38 -14.56 -6.93
C GLN A 37 8.96 -14.23 -8.32
N HIS A 38 8.11 -14.23 -9.36
CA HIS A 38 8.50 -13.95 -10.74
C HIS A 38 7.63 -12.86 -11.39
N ALA A 39 6.91 -12.08 -10.56
CA ALA A 39 6.09 -11.00 -11.07
C ALA A 39 6.98 -9.91 -11.70
N LYS A 40 6.66 -9.53 -12.93
CA LYS A 40 7.27 -8.39 -13.62
C LYS A 40 6.35 -7.17 -13.64
N HIS A 41 5.05 -7.42 -13.62
CA HIS A 41 4.00 -6.41 -13.61
C HIS A 41 2.95 -6.82 -12.58
N ILE A 42 2.59 -5.90 -11.69
CA ILE A 42 1.57 -6.07 -10.67
C ILE A 42 0.55 -4.96 -10.86
N LEU A 43 -0.72 -5.30 -10.76
CA LEU A 43 -1.83 -4.37 -10.78
C LEU A 43 -2.59 -4.46 -9.46
N ASP A 44 -2.63 -3.36 -8.71
CA ASP A 44 -3.40 -3.20 -7.48
C ASP A 44 -4.63 -2.33 -7.76
N LEU A 45 -5.80 -2.94 -7.83
CA LEU A 45 -7.07 -2.28 -8.09
C LEU A 45 -7.78 -1.92 -6.78
N GLY A 46 -8.05 -0.62 -6.57
CA GLY A 46 -8.56 -0.13 -5.30
C GLY A 46 -7.45 -0.08 -4.25
N THR A 47 -6.33 0.55 -4.61
CA THR A 47 -5.12 0.55 -3.76
C THR A 47 -5.33 1.29 -2.42
N GLY A 48 -6.35 2.14 -2.32
CA GLY A 48 -6.69 2.87 -1.11
C GLY A 48 -5.52 3.72 -0.64
N SER A 49 -4.94 3.37 0.52
CA SER A 49 -3.77 4.06 1.08
C SER A 49 -2.43 3.64 0.44
N GLY A 50 -2.43 2.76 -0.57
CA GLY A 50 -1.21 2.18 -1.14
C GLY A 50 -0.62 1.03 -0.32
N LEU A 51 -1.36 0.50 0.67
CA LEU A 51 -0.85 -0.51 1.60
C LEU A 51 -0.31 -1.75 0.86
N VAL A 52 -1.14 -2.36 0.02
CA VAL A 52 -0.78 -3.62 -0.66
C VAL A 52 0.31 -3.34 -1.68
N ALA A 53 0.16 -2.32 -2.54
CA ALA A 53 1.20 -1.89 -3.47
C ALA A 53 2.59 -1.73 -2.81
N LEU A 54 2.67 -1.06 -1.65
CA LEU A 54 3.93 -0.89 -0.91
C LEU A 54 4.45 -2.19 -0.31
N MET A 55 3.57 -3.05 0.22
CA MET A 55 3.98 -4.37 0.69
C MET A 55 4.59 -5.22 -0.43
N LEU A 56 3.99 -5.17 -1.63
CA LEU A 56 4.50 -5.89 -2.79
C LEU A 56 5.82 -5.29 -3.27
N ALA A 57 5.97 -3.96 -3.28
CA ALA A 57 7.22 -3.29 -3.65
C ALA A 57 8.41 -3.78 -2.83
N GLN A 58 8.24 -3.96 -1.52
CA GLN A 58 9.29 -4.46 -0.61
C GLN A 58 9.63 -5.94 -0.82
N ARG A 59 8.75 -6.70 -1.48
CA ARG A 59 8.90 -8.14 -1.72
C ARG A 59 9.31 -8.46 -3.17
N THR A 60 9.36 -7.46 -4.03
CA THR A 60 9.72 -7.61 -5.46
C THR A 60 11.04 -6.92 -5.79
N PRO A 61 11.78 -7.39 -6.81
CA PRO A 61 12.98 -6.72 -7.28
C PRO A 61 12.64 -5.37 -7.94
N ALA A 62 13.61 -4.46 -8.00
CA ALA A 62 13.44 -3.09 -8.52
C ALA A 62 12.95 -2.99 -9.98
N HIS A 63 13.09 -4.06 -10.77
CA HIS A 63 12.59 -4.09 -12.16
C HIS A 63 11.12 -4.51 -12.27
N CYS A 64 10.50 -4.94 -11.17
CA CYS A 64 9.06 -5.23 -11.14
C CYS A 64 8.28 -3.91 -11.11
N GLN A 65 7.36 -3.73 -12.03
CA GLN A 65 6.50 -2.55 -12.12
C GLN A 65 5.19 -2.79 -11.40
N ILE A 66 4.82 -1.87 -10.50
CA ILE A 66 3.56 -1.93 -9.76
C ILE A 66 2.71 -0.75 -10.21
N THR A 67 1.54 -1.06 -10.76
CA THR A 67 0.50 -0.08 -11.09
C THR A 67 -0.58 -0.16 -10.04
N ALA A 68 -0.82 0.95 -9.35
CA ALA A 68 -1.82 1.05 -8.30
C ALA A 68 -2.92 2.03 -8.74
N ILE A 69 -4.17 1.58 -8.74
CA ILE A 69 -5.32 2.36 -9.22
C ILE A 69 -6.23 2.68 -8.04
N GLU A 70 -6.53 3.96 -7.85
CA GLU A 70 -7.51 4.44 -6.89
C GLU A 70 -8.43 5.46 -7.57
N LEU A 71 -9.73 5.35 -7.30
CA LEU A 71 -10.75 6.21 -7.89
C LEU A 71 -11.02 7.45 -7.02
N GLU A 72 -10.90 7.30 -5.70
CA GLU A 72 -11.17 8.38 -4.77
C GLU A 72 -9.94 9.29 -4.61
N GLN A 73 -10.14 10.59 -4.86
CA GLN A 73 -9.05 11.55 -4.98
C GLN A 73 -8.23 11.70 -3.68
N ASN A 74 -8.86 11.70 -2.51
CA ASN A 74 -8.14 11.86 -1.25
C ASN A 74 -7.29 10.62 -0.91
N ALA A 75 -7.83 9.43 -1.12
CA ALA A 75 -7.12 8.17 -0.98
C ALA A 75 -5.96 8.07 -1.98
N PHE A 76 -6.19 8.47 -3.24
CA PHE A 76 -5.14 8.55 -4.25
C PHE A 76 -3.98 9.45 -3.81
N GLN A 77 -4.26 10.66 -3.31
CA GLN A 77 -3.22 11.56 -2.80
C GLN A 77 -2.50 10.98 -1.58
N GLN A 78 -3.25 10.34 -0.67
CA GLN A 78 -2.67 9.68 0.49
C GLN A 78 -1.74 8.53 0.09
N ALA A 79 -2.09 7.75 -0.94
CA ALA A 79 -1.25 6.69 -1.48
C ALA A 79 0.05 7.24 -2.07
N ILE A 80 -0.01 8.34 -2.84
CA ILE A 80 1.18 9.02 -3.36
C ILE A 80 2.11 9.43 -2.22
N GLU A 81 1.58 10.09 -1.20
CA GLU A 81 2.37 10.55 -0.06
C GLU A 81 2.98 9.38 0.72
N ASN A 82 2.22 8.30 0.93
CA ASN A 82 2.76 7.09 1.55
C ASN A 82 3.91 6.52 0.71
N VAL A 83 3.78 6.45 -0.62
CA VAL A 83 4.86 5.98 -1.50
C VAL A 83 6.10 6.85 -1.39
N GLN A 84 5.94 8.17 -1.43
CA GLN A 84 7.05 9.12 -1.31
C GLN A 84 7.78 9.03 0.04
N HIS A 85 7.08 8.67 1.11
CA HIS A 85 7.64 8.50 2.45
C HIS A 85 8.09 7.07 2.79
N SER A 86 7.92 6.13 1.87
CA SER A 86 8.23 4.69 2.07
C SER A 86 9.33 4.15 1.15
N ALA A 87 9.98 5.04 0.40
CA ALA A 87 11.10 4.73 -0.48
C ALA A 87 12.39 4.39 0.29
#